data_AF-A0A5E4LAW6-F1
#
_entry.id   AF-A0A5E4LAW6-F1
#
_cell.length_a   1.000
_cell.length_b   1.000
_cell.length_c   1.000
_cell.angle_alpha   90.00
_cell.angle_beta   90.00
_cell.angle_gamma   90.00
#
_symmetry.space_group_name_H-M   'P 1'
#
loop_
_entity.id
_entity.type
_entity.pdbx_description
1 polymer ?
#
loop_
_entity_poly.entity_id
_entity_poly.type
_entity_poly.pdbx_seq_one_letter_code
_entity_poly.pdbx_strand_id
1 'polypeptide(L)'
;MLGVPALLILMLSIASQFGYGWQHIGIIVGLYLLLKGFGIDESLGQMVGEFNFSIDKTSWIAYIAAVALLAVSGVAMYQSYLSAVAIPLYGEKIAAYVLSKSVLLIMPWALLLILVGKALDARTEKRKFVITRYALYGSAIVLTAMMLKIGSDWVLNLEPPYVSFSDFLLTIALSVVAGYVAIQAIRIIREEALGEMKLEGKEAIGESGTYIGKVVGVNMKEGFLVVQTPFERKMNITIDDITSVADKVVVKQ
;
A
#
# COMPACT_ATOMS: atom_id res chain seq x y z
N MET A 1 8.10 21.05 16.76
CA MET A 1 6.79 20.52 17.20
C MET A 1 6.94 19.52 18.36
N LEU A 2 7.65 19.88 19.43
CA LEU A 2 7.93 18.97 20.57
C LEU A 2 6.94 19.11 21.75
N GLY A 3 6.04 20.10 21.72
CA GLY A 3 5.14 20.39 22.84
C GLY A 3 3.97 19.42 22.97
N VAL A 4 3.43 18.93 21.86
CA VAL A 4 2.23 18.06 21.86
C VAL A 4 2.53 16.65 22.40
N PRO A 5 3.64 15.97 22.02
CA PRO A 5 3.98 14.67 22.59
C PRO A 5 4.26 14.73 24.11
N ALA A 6 4.95 15.78 24.58
CA ALA A 6 5.28 15.95 26.00
C ALA A 6 4.04 16.19 26.87
N LEU A 7 3.10 17.03 26.41
CA LEU A 7 1.82 17.27 27.10
C LEU A 7 0.97 15.99 27.20
N LEU A 8 1.02 15.14 26.18
CA LEU A 8 0.26 13.89 26.14
C LEU A 8 0.85 12.80 27.04
N ILE A 9 2.18 12.64 27.05
CA ILE A 9 2.85 11.72 27.99
C ILE A 9 2.59 12.16 29.44
N LEU A 10 2.54 13.48 29.68
CA LEU A 10 2.25 14.05 31.00
C LEU A 10 0.79 13.84 31.41
N MET A 11 -0.19 14.06 30.51
CA MET A 11 -1.59 13.72 30.78
C MET A 11 -1.81 12.21 30.99
N LEU A 12 -1.13 11.37 30.22
CA LEU A 12 -1.21 9.92 30.36
C LEU A 12 -0.64 9.43 31.70
N SER A 13 0.49 10.00 32.13
CA SER A 13 1.09 9.70 33.43
C SER A 13 0.16 10.12 34.58
N ILE A 14 -0.40 11.33 34.52
CA ILE A 14 -1.35 11.83 35.53
C ILE A 14 -2.60 10.94 35.57
N ALA A 15 -3.23 10.65 34.43
CA ALA A 15 -4.44 9.84 34.38
C ALA A 15 -4.23 8.40 34.89
N SER A 16 -3.06 7.80 34.62
CA SER A 16 -2.69 6.49 35.16
C SER A 16 -2.61 6.47 36.68
N GLN A 17 -2.19 7.58 37.28
CA GLN A 17 -2.02 7.72 38.72
C GLN A 17 -3.37 7.86 39.46
N PHE A 18 -4.42 8.31 38.76
CA PHE A 18 -5.77 8.45 39.30
C PHE A 18 -6.70 7.26 38.98
N GLY A 19 -6.21 6.22 38.29
CA GLY A 19 -7.01 5.02 37.97
C GLY A 19 -8.13 5.23 36.95
N TYR A 20 -8.23 6.41 36.33
CA TYR A 20 -9.11 6.61 35.19
C TYR A 20 -8.49 5.89 33.99
N GLY A 21 -9.14 4.84 33.48
CA GLY A 21 -8.65 3.97 32.40
C GLY A 21 -8.45 4.64 31.02
N TRP A 22 -7.65 5.70 30.96
CA TRP A 22 -7.30 6.50 29.77
C TRP A 22 -6.32 5.80 28.84
N GLN A 23 -5.93 4.55 29.12
CA GLN A 23 -5.06 3.76 28.25
C GLN A 23 -5.58 3.72 26.81
N HIS A 24 -6.91 3.58 26.61
CA HIS A 24 -7.53 3.56 25.28
C HIS A 24 -7.34 4.89 24.54
N ILE A 25 -7.57 6.02 25.20
CA ILE A 25 -7.37 7.36 24.64
C ILE A 25 -5.89 7.57 24.33
N GLY A 26 -5.01 7.16 25.24
CA GLY A 26 -3.56 7.16 25.05
C GLY A 26 -3.08 6.38 23.84
N ILE A 27 -3.65 5.19 23.62
CA ILE A 27 -3.36 4.36 22.44
C ILE A 27 -3.81 5.08 21.16
N ILE A 28 -5.04 5.61 21.12
CA ILE A 28 -5.56 6.33 19.94
C ILE A 28 -4.67 7.53 19.61
N VAL A 29 -4.33 8.33 20.63
CA VAL A 29 -3.52 9.54 20.43
C VAL A 29 -2.06 9.19 20.12
N GLY A 30 -1.48 8.18 20.77
CA GLY A 30 -0.14 7.70 20.47
C GLY A 30 -0.04 7.16 19.05
N LEU A 31 -1.05 6.41 18.60
CA LEU A 31 -1.16 5.96 17.21
C LEU A 31 -1.27 7.16 16.25
N TYR A 32 -2.10 8.16 16.55
CA TYR A 32 -2.20 9.38 15.76
C TYR A 32 -0.85 10.11 15.64
N LEU A 33 -0.11 10.25 16.75
CA LEU A 33 1.21 10.87 16.73
C LEU A 33 2.25 10.06 15.98
N LEU A 34 2.22 8.72 16.06
CA LEU A 34 3.08 7.86 15.24
C LEU A 34 2.74 8.05 13.76
N LEU A 35 1.47 7.97 13.39
CA LEU A 35 1.01 8.19 12.01
C LEU A 35 1.48 9.56 11.50
N LYS A 36 1.34 10.62 12.32
CA LYS A 36 1.80 11.96 11.97
C LYS A 36 3.32 12.08 11.93
N GLY A 37 4.03 11.46 12.86
CA GLY A 37 5.50 11.46 12.92
C GLY A 37 6.15 10.74 11.75
N PHE A 38 5.46 9.73 11.18
CA PHE A 38 5.89 9.04 9.97
C PHE A 38 5.43 9.73 8.67
N GLY A 39 4.74 10.88 8.73
CA GLY A 39 4.16 11.53 7.54
C GLY A 39 3.11 10.68 6.82
N ILE A 40 2.48 9.75 7.56
CA ILE A 40 1.45 8.87 7.00
C ILE A 40 0.16 9.68 6.74
N ASP A 41 -0.10 10.75 7.48
CA ASP A 41 -1.29 11.58 7.24
C ASP A 41 -1.22 12.33 5.90
N GLU A 42 -0.05 12.86 5.54
CA GLU A 42 0.22 13.51 4.25
C GLU A 42 0.07 12.50 3.12
N SER A 43 0.65 11.31 3.31
CA SER A 43 0.58 10.22 2.33
C SER A 43 -0.85 9.70 2.14
N LEU A 44 -1.61 9.53 3.24
CA LEU A 44 -3.02 9.14 3.20
C LEU A 44 -3.88 10.25 2.60
N GLY A 45 -3.62 11.51 2.93
CA GLY A 45 -4.33 12.66 2.39
C GLY A 45 -4.14 12.79 0.88
N GLN A 46 -2.91 12.60 0.39
CA GLN A 46 -2.63 12.52 -1.05
C GLN A 46 -3.33 11.32 -1.68
N MET A 47 -3.24 10.13 -1.06
CA MET A 47 -3.89 8.93 -1.55
C MET A 47 -5.41 9.10 -1.63
N VAL A 48 -6.05 9.72 -0.64
CA VAL A 48 -7.48 10.03 -0.59
C VAL A 48 -7.84 11.11 -1.61
N GLY A 49 -7.02 12.15 -1.75
CA GLY A 49 -7.22 13.23 -2.73
C GLY A 49 -7.16 12.76 -4.18
N GLU A 50 -6.45 11.67 -4.47
CA GLU A 50 -6.45 11.02 -5.78
C GLU A 50 -7.75 10.24 -6.08
N PHE A 51 -8.62 9.99 -5.11
CA PHE A 51 -9.92 9.34 -5.34
C PHE A 51 -10.96 10.32 -5.89
N ASN A 52 -10.80 10.70 -7.16
CA ASN A 52 -11.87 11.34 -7.91
C ASN A 52 -12.90 10.28 -8.34
N PHE A 53 -13.93 10.08 -7.51
CA PHE A 53 -15.07 9.26 -7.84
C PHE A 53 -15.89 9.92 -8.96
N SER A 54 -15.75 9.40 -10.17
CA SER A 54 -16.63 9.73 -11.28
C SER A 54 -17.52 8.51 -11.54
N ILE A 55 -18.83 8.71 -11.45
CA ILE A 55 -19.85 7.67 -11.68
C ILE A 55 -19.75 7.11 -13.11
N ASP A 56 -19.18 7.89 -14.03
CA ASP A 56 -19.03 7.52 -15.44
C ASP A 56 -17.89 6.53 -15.70
N LYS A 57 -17.02 6.28 -14.71
CA LYS A 57 -15.89 5.36 -14.87
C LYS A 57 -16.32 3.90 -14.69
N THR A 58 -15.80 3.01 -15.54
CA THR A 58 -16.03 1.57 -15.46
C THR A 58 -15.58 0.97 -14.11
N SER A 59 -14.60 1.57 -13.45
CA SER A 59 -14.10 1.17 -12.13
C SER A 59 -15.09 1.37 -10.98
N TRP A 60 -16.14 2.16 -11.17
CA TRP A 60 -17.13 2.47 -10.14
C TRP A 60 -17.75 1.21 -9.51
N ILE A 61 -18.01 0.17 -10.32
CA ILE A 61 -18.54 -1.12 -9.84
C ILE A 61 -17.57 -1.79 -8.85
N ALA A 62 -16.27 -1.78 -9.17
CA ALA A 62 -15.25 -2.37 -8.30
C ALA A 62 -15.12 -1.60 -6.98
N TYR A 63 -15.26 -0.26 -7.00
CA TYR A 63 -15.23 0.55 -5.79
C TYR A 63 -16.46 0.32 -4.90
N ILE A 64 -17.67 0.24 -5.46
CA ILE A 64 -18.87 -0.09 -4.68
C ILE A 64 -18.69 -1.46 -4.01
N ALA A 65 -18.25 -2.47 -4.77
CA ALA A 65 -18.01 -3.81 -4.23
C ALA A 65 -16.98 -3.79 -3.11
N ALA A 66 -15.88 -3.05 -3.28
CA ALA A 66 -14.86 -2.90 -2.24
C ALA A 66 -15.41 -2.22 -0.98
N VAL A 67 -16.18 -1.14 -1.11
CA VAL A 67 -16.80 -0.44 0.03
C VAL A 67 -17.77 -1.37 0.77
N ALA A 68 -18.58 -2.13 0.04
CA ALA A 68 -19.46 -3.14 0.64
C ALA A 68 -18.66 -4.20 1.41
N LEU A 69 -17.57 -4.72 0.84
CA LEU A 69 -16.69 -5.68 1.54
C LEU A 69 -16.00 -5.07 2.76
N LEU A 70 -15.58 -3.80 2.72
CA LEU A 70 -15.01 -3.11 3.88
C LEU A 70 -16.05 -2.98 5.00
N ALA A 71 -17.29 -2.63 4.67
CA ALA A 71 -18.38 -2.56 5.64
C ALA A 71 -18.67 -3.95 6.26
N VAL A 72 -18.74 -4.99 5.43
CA VAL A 72 -18.91 -6.38 5.89
C VAL A 72 -17.73 -6.81 6.77
N SER A 73 -16.49 -6.44 6.41
CA SER A 73 -15.30 -6.70 7.22
C SER A 73 -15.38 -6.01 8.58
N GLY A 74 -15.91 -4.79 8.66
CA GLY A 74 -16.13 -4.08 9.93
C GLY A 74 -17.16 -4.76 10.82
N VAL A 75 -18.28 -5.22 10.24
CA VAL A 75 -19.31 -5.99 10.97
C VAL A 75 -18.75 -7.33 11.44
N ALA A 76 -18.05 -8.06 10.57
CA ALA A 76 -17.41 -9.34 10.90
C ALA A 76 -16.34 -9.18 11.98
N MET A 77 -15.58 -8.07 11.98
CA MET A 77 -14.63 -7.75 13.03
C MET A 77 -15.33 -7.61 14.39
N TYR A 78 -16.43 -6.86 14.44
CA TYR A 78 -17.21 -6.70 15.67
C TYR A 78 -17.82 -8.02 16.16
N GLN A 79 -18.39 -8.83 15.25
CA GLN A 79 -18.95 -10.13 15.60
C GLN A 79 -17.88 -11.09 16.14
N SER A 80 -16.73 -11.18 15.48
CA SER A 80 -15.62 -12.01 15.97
C SER A 80 -15.06 -11.53 17.30
N TYR A 81 -15.12 -10.24 17.59
CA TYR A 81 -14.75 -9.72 18.91
C TYR A 81 -15.71 -10.24 19.99
N LEU A 82 -17.03 -10.16 19.75
CA LEU A 82 -18.03 -10.69 20.68
C LEU A 82 -17.85 -12.20 20.89
N SER A 83 -17.58 -12.96 19.82
CA SER A 83 -17.28 -14.39 19.91
C SER A 83 -15.99 -14.67 20.69
N ALA A 84 -14.94 -13.87 20.47
CA ALA A 84 -13.66 -14.02 21.14
C ALA A 84 -13.73 -13.75 22.65
N VAL A 85 -14.64 -12.88 23.10
CA VAL A 85 -14.89 -12.62 24.54
C VAL A 85 -15.76 -13.71 25.17
N ALA A 86 -16.64 -14.35 24.39
CA ALA A 86 -17.46 -15.47 24.85
C ALA A 86 -16.64 -16.75 25.05
N ILE A 87 -15.60 -16.94 24.25
CA ILE A 87 -14.54 -17.93 24.51
C ILE A 87 -13.60 -17.30 25.56
N PRO A 88 -13.12 -18.00 26.59
CA PRO A 88 -12.25 -17.43 27.63
C PRO A 88 -10.81 -17.18 27.10
N LEU A 89 -10.71 -16.40 26.02
CA LEU A 89 -9.46 -15.85 25.49
C LEU A 89 -9.15 -14.56 26.24
N TYR A 90 -7.87 -14.33 26.51
CA TYR A 90 -7.42 -13.13 27.21
C TYR A 90 -6.35 -12.40 26.39
N GLY A 91 -6.33 -11.07 26.52
CA GLY A 91 -5.28 -10.21 25.98
C GLY A 91 -5.10 -10.33 24.46
N GLU A 92 -3.85 -10.60 24.07
CA GLU A 92 -3.38 -10.70 22.69
C GLU A 92 -4.12 -11.75 21.85
N LYS A 93 -4.65 -12.80 22.47
CA LYS A 93 -5.40 -13.85 21.76
C LYS A 93 -6.72 -13.36 21.19
N ILE A 94 -7.37 -12.40 21.85
CA ILE A 94 -8.61 -11.79 21.33
C ILE A 94 -8.28 -11.02 20.05
N ALA A 95 -7.22 -10.21 20.06
CA ALA A 95 -6.80 -9.44 18.90
C ALA A 95 -6.41 -10.35 17.73
N ALA A 96 -5.62 -11.40 17.99
CA ALA A 96 -5.25 -12.38 16.99
C ALA A 96 -6.48 -13.11 16.42
N TYR A 97 -7.48 -13.42 17.25
CA TYR A 97 -8.73 -14.08 16.84
C TYR A 97 -9.49 -13.21 15.84
N VAL A 98 -9.72 -11.96 16.22
CA VAL A 98 -10.45 -10.99 15.39
C VAL A 98 -9.71 -10.73 14.08
N LEU A 99 -8.39 -10.61 14.13
CA LEU A 99 -7.55 -10.36 12.97
C LEU A 99 -7.59 -11.55 11.99
N SER A 100 -7.33 -12.78 12.48
CA SER A 100 -7.31 -13.99 11.65
C SER A 100 -8.68 -14.34 11.07
N LYS A 101 -9.72 -14.40 11.90
CA LYS A 101 -11.03 -14.95 11.50
C LYS A 101 -11.91 -13.96 10.74
N SER A 102 -11.68 -12.65 10.87
CA SER A 102 -12.51 -11.64 10.20
C SER A 102 -11.72 -10.72 9.27
N VAL A 103 -10.82 -9.92 9.84
CA VAL A 103 -10.21 -8.80 9.11
C VAL A 103 -9.37 -9.31 7.94
N LEU A 104 -8.48 -10.27 8.17
CA LEU A 104 -7.60 -10.81 7.14
C LEU A 104 -8.32 -11.68 6.11
N LEU A 105 -9.53 -12.15 6.42
CA LEU A 105 -10.33 -12.92 5.48
C LEU A 105 -10.98 -12.04 4.41
N ILE A 106 -11.44 -10.83 4.76
CA ILE A 106 -12.27 -10.00 3.88
C ILE A 106 -11.54 -8.73 3.42
N MET A 107 -10.82 -8.05 4.33
CA MET A 107 -10.20 -6.75 4.06
C MET A 107 -9.19 -6.79 2.91
N PRO A 108 -8.29 -7.80 2.77
CA PRO A 108 -7.35 -7.84 1.66
C PRO A 108 -8.05 -7.89 0.30
N TRP A 109 -9.17 -8.61 0.18
CA TRP A 109 -9.94 -8.68 -1.06
C TRP A 109 -10.59 -7.35 -1.41
N ALA A 110 -11.10 -6.63 -0.41
CA ALA A 110 -11.63 -5.30 -0.63
C ALA A 110 -10.56 -4.34 -1.16
N LEU A 111 -9.34 -4.38 -0.59
CA LEU A 111 -8.22 -3.58 -1.06
C LEU A 111 -7.77 -3.98 -2.46
N LEU A 112 -7.72 -5.28 -2.77
CA LEU A 112 -7.41 -5.77 -4.11
C LEU A 112 -8.46 -5.31 -5.14
N LEU A 113 -9.75 -5.30 -4.80
CA LEU A 113 -10.79 -4.78 -5.68
C LEU A 113 -10.61 -3.30 -5.99
N ILE A 114 -10.17 -2.48 -5.02
CA ILE A 114 -9.82 -1.07 -5.26
C ILE A 114 -8.68 -0.98 -6.28
N LEU A 115 -7.64 -1.80 -6.14
CA LEU A 115 -6.53 -1.82 -7.09
C LEU A 115 -6.96 -2.31 -8.48
N VAL A 116 -7.85 -3.30 -8.56
CA VAL A 116 -8.44 -3.75 -9.82
C VAL A 116 -9.21 -2.61 -10.48
N GLY A 117 -10.02 -1.87 -9.72
CA GLY A 117 -10.71 -0.67 -10.21
C GLY A 117 -9.74 0.36 -10.78
N LYS A 118 -8.68 0.71 -10.04
CA LYS A 118 -7.65 1.65 -10.53
C LYS A 118 -6.89 1.12 -11.75
N ALA A 119 -6.63 -0.18 -11.82
CA ALA A 119 -5.99 -0.82 -12.97
C ALA A 119 -6.88 -0.79 -14.23
N LEU A 120 -8.20 -0.98 -14.07
CA LEU A 120 -9.16 -0.84 -15.16
C LEU A 120 -9.20 0.59 -15.69
N ASP A 121 -9.24 1.60 -14.80
CA ASP A 121 -9.17 3.01 -15.20
C ASP A 121 -7.87 3.33 -15.94
N ALA A 122 -6.73 2.87 -15.41
CA ALA A 122 -5.44 3.06 -16.06
C ALA A 122 -5.37 2.39 -17.45
N ARG A 123 -6.01 1.23 -17.63
CA ARG A 123 -6.11 0.55 -18.92
C ARG A 123 -6.96 1.34 -19.92
N THR A 124 -8.13 1.83 -19.49
CA THR A 124 -9.02 2.65 -20.32
C THR A 124 -8.34 3.94 -20.75
N GLU A 125 -7.57 4.56 -19.86
CA GLU A 125 -6.78 5.77 -20.13
C GLU A 125 -5.44 5.48 -20.84
N LYS A 126 -5.18 4.23 -21.28
CA LYS A 126 -3.95 3.77 -21.96
C LYS A 126 -2.65 3.99 -21.18
N ARG A 127 -2.73 4.20 -19.88
CA ARG A 127 -1.59 4.37 -18.95
C ARG A 127 -1.06 3.00 -18.52
N LYS A 128 -0.58 2.19 -19.47
CA LYS A 128 -0.07 0.81 -19.23
C LYS A 128 0.98 0.77 -18.10
N PHE A 129 1.83 1.79 -18.03
CA PHE A 129 2.89 1.89 -17.04
C PHE A 129 2.36 1.88 -15.59
N VAL A 130 1.25 2.57 -15.33
CA VAL A 130 0.68 2.71 -13.98
C VAL A 130 0.12 1.38 -13.48
N ILE A 131 -0.35 0.50 -14.38
CA ILE A 131 -0.90 -0.83 -14.03
C ILE A 131 0.16 -1.69 -13.32
N THR A 132 1.42 -1.62 -13.76
CA THR A 132 2.53 -2.37 -13.14
C THR A 132 2.73 -2.01 -11.67
N ARG A 133 2.52 -0.73 -11.32
CA ARG A 133 2.59 -0.24 -9.94
C ARG A 133 1.46 -0.80 -9.08
N TYR A 134 0.25 -0.88 -9.63
CA TYR A 134 -0.88 -1.50 -8.92
C TYR A 134 -0.68 -3.01 -8.73
N ALA A 135 -0.03 -3.70 -9.66
CA ALA A 135 0.35 -5.10 -9.49
C ALA A 135 1.34 -5.27 -8.32
N LEU A 136 2.33 -4.38 -8.18
CA LEU A 136 3.26 -4.38 -7.03
C LEU A 136 2.48 -4.20 -5.72
N TYR A 137 1.59 -3.21 -5.66
CA TYR A 137 0.77 -2.98 -4.47
C TYR A 137 -0.13 -4.18 -4.14
N GLY A 138 -0.71 -4.83 -5.16
CA GLY A 138 -1.49 -6.06 -4.99
C GLY A 138 -0.65 -7.19 -4.39
N SER A 139 0.56 -7.40 -4.91
CA SER A 139 1.48 -8.40 -4.36
C SER A 139 1.86 -8.09 -2.91
N ALA A 140 2.11 -6.83 -2.57
CA ALA A 140 2.42 -6.41 -1.21
C ALA A 140 1.23 -6.64 -0.26
N ILE A 141 -0.01 -6.35 -0.68
CA ILE A 141 -1.22 -6.62 0.10
C ILE A 141 -1.36 -8.12 0.38
N VAL A 142 -1.22 -8.97 -0.64
CA VAL A 142 -1.34 -10.42 -0.50
C VAL A 142 -0.28 -10.98 0.44
N LEU A 143 0.98 -10.61 0.24
CA LEU A 143 2.10 -11.08 1.07
C LEU A 143 1.95 -10.61 2.53
N THR A 144 1.59 -9.34 2.73
CA THR A 144 1.35 -8.80 4.08
C THR A 144 0.17 -9.50 4.76
N ALA A 145 -0.94 -9.69 4.05
CA ALA A 145 -2.10 -10.39 4.59
C ALA A 145 -1.78 -11.84 4.97
N MET A 146 -1.00 -12.54 4.14
CA MET A 146 -0.53 -13.90 4.42
C MET A 146 0.37 -13.94 5.66
N MET A 147 1.35 -13.03 5.78
CA MET A 147 2.23 -12.92 6.94
C MET A 147 1.45 -12.65 8.22
N LEU A 148 0.52 -11.68 8.18
CA LEU A 148 -0.34 -11.34 9.33
C LEU A 148 -1.24 -12.50 9.69
N LYS A 149 -1.75 -13.26 8.71
CA LYS A 149 -2.62 -14.42 8.95
C LYS A 149 -1.86 -15.49 9.70
N ILE A 150 -0.70 -15.89 9.20
CA ILE A 150 0.11 -16.94 9.82
C ILE A 150 0.64 -16.48 11.19
N GLY A 151 1.01 -15.22 11.34
CA GLY A 151 1.36 -14.64 12.64
C GLY A 151 0.19 -14.66 13.64
N SER A 152 -1.02 -14.34 13.20
CA SER A 152 -2.23 -14.42 14.03
C SER A 152 -2.56 -15.86 14.41
N ASP A 153 -2.46 -16.78 13.46
CA ASP A 153 -2.72 -18.20 13.67
C ASP A 153 -1.69 -18.81 14.65
N TRP A 154 -0.42 -18.40 14.58
CA TRP A 154 0.62 -18.76 15.55
C TRP A 154 0.33 -18.25 16.97
N VAL A 155 -0.15 -17.01 17.12
CA VAL A 155 -0.52 -16.45 18.43
C VAL A 155 -1.75 -17.15 19.02
N LEU A 156 -2.72 -17.49 18.17
CA LEU A 156 -3.94 -18.20 18.59
C LEU A 156 -3.63 -19.62 19.01
N ASN A 157 -3.12 -20.41 18.06
CA ASN A 157 -2.76 -21.82 18.19
C ASN A 157 -3.80 -22.68 18.95
N LEU A 158 -5.09 -22.41 18.74
CA LEU A 158 -6.20 -23.06 19.45
C LEU A 158 -6.67 -24.35 18.77
N GLU A 159 -6.59 -24.39 17.44
CA GLU A 159 -7.15 -25.44 16.61
C GLU A 159 -6.08 -25.96 15.63
N PRO A 160 -6.11 -27.25 15.27
CA PRO A 160 -5.26 -27.78 14.21
C PRO A 160 -5.68 -27.20 12.83
N PRO A 161 -4.71 -26.95 11.91
CA PRO A 161 -3.28 -27.20 12.06
C PRO A 161 -2.61 -26.16 12.96
N TYR A 162 -1.88 -26.64 13.96
CA TYR A 162 -1.08 -25.79 14.84
C TYR A 162 0.05 -25.16 14.04
N VAL A 163 0.24 -23.85 14.21
CA VAL A 163 1.30 -23.10 13.56
C VAL A 163 2.44 -22.99 14.53
N SER A 164 3.58 -23.59 14.20
CA SER A 164 4.78 -23.46 15.02
C SER A 164 5.45 -22.10 14.78
N PHE A 165 6.30 -21.68 15.71
CA PHE A 165 7.10 -20.46 15.52
C PHE A 165 8.02 -20.57 14.29
N SER A 166 8.52 -21.77 14.00
CA SER A 166 9.29 -22.04 12.77
C SER A 166 8.48 -21.82 11.50
N ASP A 167 7.20 -22.18 11.48
CA ASP A 167 6.33 -21.95 10.32
C ASP A 167 6.13 -20.45 10.07
N PHE A 168 5.97 -19.68 11.16
CA PHE A 168 5.88 -18.22 11.07
C PHE A 168 7.18 -17.61 10.52
N LEU A 169 8.35 -18.00 11.05
CA LEU A 169 9.64 -17.51 10.53
C LEU A 169 9.88 -17.91 9.08
N LEU A 170 9.57 -19.16 8.71
CA LEU A 170 9.67 -19.64 7.34
C LEU A 170 8.77 -18.83 6.41
N THR A 171 7.56 -18.52 6.85
CA THR A 171 6.62 -17.69 6.09
C THR A 171 7.19 -16.30 5.83
N ILE A 172 7.76 -15.64 6.85
CA ILE A 172 8.42 -14.34 6.67
C ILE A 172 9.52 -14.44 5.61
N ALA A 173 10.40 -15.44 5.72
CA ALA A 173 11.50 -15.63 4.77
C ALA A 173 10.98 -15.87 3.34
N LEU A 174 9.97 -16.74 3.18
CA LEU A 174 9.33 -17.00 1.89
C LEU A 174 8.62 -15.77 1.32
N SER A 175 7.96 -14.96 2.16
CA SER A 175 7.32 -13.72 1.72
C SER A 175 8.33 -12.68 1.24
N VAL A 176 9.50 -12.58 1.87
CA VAL A 176 10.60 -11.70 1.40
C VAL A 176 11.11 -12.17 0.03
N VAL A 177 11.35 -13.47 -0.13
CA VAL A 177 11.80 -14.04 -1.42
C VAL A 177 10.73 -13.84 -2.50
N ALA A 178 9.46 -14.12 -2.20
CA ALA A 178 8.35 -13.92 -3.11
C ALA A 178 8.18 -12.44 -3.49
N GLY A 179 8.34 -11.53 -2.52
CA GLY A 179 8.33 -10.08 -2.77
C GLY A 179 9.44 -9.65 -3.72
N TYR A 180 10.66 -10.15 -3.52
CA TYR A 180 11.78 -9.90 -4.44
C TYR A 180 11.49 -10.42 -5.85
N VAL A 181 10.97 -11.65 -5.98
CA VAL A 181 10.58 -12.22 -7.27
C VAL A 181 9.49 -11.39 -7.95
N ALA A 182 8.48 -10.94 -7.20
CA ALA A 182 7.42 -10.08 -7.71
C ALA A 182 7.98 -8.74 -8.23
N ILE A 183 8.93 -8.12 -7.52
CA ILE A 183 9.61 -6.90 -7.96
C ILE A 183 10.34 -7.13 -9.27
N GLN A 184 11.12 -8.21 -9.39
CA GLN A 184 11.84 -8.53 -10.62
C GLN A 184 10.90 -8.83 -11.79
N ALA A 185 9.86 -9.62 -11.56
CA ALA A 185 8.86 -9.91 -12.58
C ALA A 185 8.18 -8.64 -13.11
N ILE A 186 7.84 -7.72 -12.21
CA ILE A 186 7.19 -6.46 -12.59
C ILE A 186 8.15 -5.50 -13.29
N ARG A 187 9.43 -5.50 -12.91
CA ARG A 187 10.46 -4.76 -13.64
C ARG A 187 10.56 -5.21 -15.10
N ILE A 188 10.59 -6.53 -15.34
CA ILE A 188 10.62 -7.09 -16.70
C ILE A 188 9.38 -6.66 -17.51
N ILE A 189 8.19 -6.79 -16.93
CA ILE A 189 6.93 -6.37 -17.58
C ILE A 189 6.95 -4.86 -17.89
N ARG A 190 7.52 -4.05 -17.00
CA ARG A 190 7.64 -2.60 -17.19
C ARG A 190 8.59 -2.26 -18.33
N GLU A 191 9.76 -2.90 -18.38
CA GLU A 191 10.74 -2.72 -19.46
C GLU A 191 10.15 -3.11 -20.83
N GLU A 192 9.43 -4.24 -20.89
CA GLU A 192 8.72 -4.69 -22.10
C GLU A 192 7.64 -3.70 -22.54
N ALA A 193 6.80 -3.24 -21.59
CA ALA A 193 5.73 -2.28 -21.87
C ALA A 193 6.26 -0.93 -22.37
N LEU A 194 7.43 -0.47 -21.89
CA LEU A 194 8.08 0.73 -22.40
C LEU A 194 8.71 0.49 -23.78
N GLY A 195 9.14 -0.73 -24.09
CA GLY A 195 9.77 -1.08 -25.37
C GLY A 195 8.80 -0.98 -26.53
N GLU A 196 7.54 -1.31 -26.27
CA GLU A 196 6.44 -1.13 -27.24
C GLU A 196 6.07 0.34 -27.48
N MET A 197 6.46 1.25 -26.59
CA MET A 197 6.10 2.66 -26.67
C MET A 197 7.10 3.45 -27.52
N LYS A 198 6.59 4.25 -28.46
CA LYS A 198 7.40 5.25 -29.16
C LYS A 198 7.71 6.41 -28.19
N LEU A 199 8.80 6.30 -27.44
CA LEU A 199 9.24 7.30 -26.46
C LEU A 199 10.09 8.41 -27.11
N GLU A 200 10.80 8.08 -28.19
CA GLU A 200 11.63 9.03 -28.91
C GLU A 200 10.82 10.20 -29.44
N GLY A 201 11.33 11.40 -29.19
CA GLY A 201 10.72 12.66 -29.59
C GLY A 201 9.67 13.20 -28.61
N LYS A 202 9.31 12.49 -27.55
CA LYS A 202 8.41 13.01 -26.50
C LYS A 202 9.13 14.00 -25.59
N GLU A 203 8.36 14.92 -25.02
CA GLU A 203 8.84 15.85 -24.00
C GLU A 203 8.96 15.15 -22.65
N ALA A 204 10.08 15.33 -21.97
CA ALA A 204 10.30 14.92 -20.60
C ALA A 204 10.02 16.10 -19.66
N ILE A 205 9.12 15.90 -18.70
CA ILE A 205 8.74 16.89 -17.70
C ILE A 205 8.89 16.28 -16.30
N GLY A 206 9.28 17.09 -15.32
CA GLY A 206 9.26 16.70 -13.91
C GLY A 206 7.84 16.60 -13.37
N GLU A 207 7.66 15.94 -12.22
CA GLU A 207 6.36 15.88 -11.51
C GLU A 207 5.81 17.28 -11.16
N SER A 208 6.69 18.26 -10.93
CA SER A 208 6.35 19.67 -10.72
C SER A 208 5.88 20.42 -11.98
N GLY A 209 5.90 19.76 -13.15
CA GLY A 209 5.66 20.37 -14.45
C GLY A 209 6.88 21.07 -15.05
N THR A 210 8.05 21.02 -14.38
CA THR A 210 9.29 21.60 -14.91
C THR A 210 9.73 20.86 -16.18
N TYR A 211 9.95 21.60 -17.27
CA TYR A 211 10.45 21.00 -18.51
C TYR A 211 11.91 20.56 -18.36
N ILE A 212 12.20 19.29 -18.62
CA ILE A 212 13.55 18.71 -18.52
C ILE A 212 14.22 18.72 -19.90
N GLY A 213 13.50 18.31 -20.94
CA GLY A 213 14.06 18.18 -22.28
C GLY A 213 13.22 17.30 -23.21
N LYS A 214 13.84 16.83 -24.30
CA LYS A 214 13.23 15.90 -25.26
C LYS A 214 13.92 14.54 -25.20
N VAL A 215 13.16 13.46 -25.24
CA VAL A 215 13.71 12.10 -25.29
C VAL A 215 14.33 11.86 -26.67
N VAL A 216 15.64 11.59 -26.71
CA VAL A 216 16.39 11.40 -27.97
C VAL A 216 16.70 9.93 -28.22
N GLY A 217 16.72 9.11 -27.18
CA GLY A 217 16.94 7.68 -27.31
C GLY A 217 16.55 6.93 -26.05
N VAL A 218 16.37 5.63 -26.22
CA VAL A 218 16.00 4.71 -25.14
C VAL A 218 17.01 3.57 -25.14
N ASN A 219 17.75 3.37 -24.06
CA ASN A 219 18.59 2.19 -23.90
C ASN A 219 17.91 1.21 -22.93
N MET A 220 17.12 0.29 -23.49
CA MET A 220 16.41 -0.72 -22.68
C MET A 220 17.34 -1.71 -22.01
N LYS A 221 18.51 -2.00 -22.61
CA LYS A 221 19.46 -2.95 -22.02
C LYS A 221 20.10 -2.40 -20.75
N GLU A 222 20.36 -1.09 -20.73
CA GLU A 222 20.98 -0.42 -19.60
C GLU A 222 19.97 0.26 -18.66
N GLY A 223 18.68 0.26 -19.03
CA GLY A 223 17.59 0.70 -18.17
C GLY A 223 17.44 2.21 -18.03
N PHE A 224 17.84 3.00 -19.03
CA PHE A 224 17.73 4.46 -18.99
C PHE A 224 17.24 5.11 -20.30
N LEU A 225 16.62 6.28 -20.14
CA LEU A 225 16.26 7.21 -21.19
C LEU A 225 17.34 8.28 -21.35
N VAL A 226 17.68 8.59 -22.59
CA VAL A 226 18.58 9.71 -22.91
C VAL A 226 17.72 10.92 -23.24
N VAL A 227 17.71 11.90 -22.33
CA VAL A 227 16.99 13.16 -22.50
C VAL A 227 17.97 14.26 -22.86
N GLN A 228 17.70 14.97 -23.96
CA GLN A 228 18.44 16.16 -24.35
C GLN A 228 17.76 17.39 -23.77
N THR A 229 18.47 18.06 -22.87
CA THR A 229 18.04 19.34 -22.28
C THR A 229 18.02 20.46 -23.34
N PRO A 230 17.34 21.59 -23.06
CA PRO A 230 17.39 22.77 -23.94
C PRO A 230 18.81 23.27 -24.27
N PHE A 231 19.78 22.97 -23.41
CA PHE A 231 21.20 23.34 -23.58
C PHE A 231 22.01 22.28 -24.33
N GLU A 232 21.33 21.36 -25.05
CA GLU A 232 21.91 20.23 -25.78
C GLU A 232 22.72 19.23 -24.95
N ARG A 233 22.75 19.39 -23.61
CA ARG A 233 23.33 18.40 -22.71
C ARG A 233 22.43 17.18 -22.63
N LYS A 234 23.03 16.00 -22.76
CA LYS A 234 22.36 14.71 -22.58
C LYS A 234 22.39 14.31 -21.11
N MET A 235 21.25 13.89 -20.59
CA MET A 235 21.07 13.36 -19.25
C MET A 235 20.46 11.97 -19.35
N ASN A 236 20.99 11.04 -18.56
CA ASN A 236 20.45 9.69 -18.45
C ASN A 236 19.46 9.66 -17.28
N ILE A 237 18.21 9.31 -17.56
CA ILE A 237 17.14 9.17 -16.58
C ILE A 237 16.82 7.68 -16.45
N THR A 238 16.85 7.16 -15.23
CA THR A 238 16.55 5.74 -15.00
C THR A 238 15.08 5.46 -15.32
N ILE A 239 14.78 4.29 -15.89
CA ILE A 239 13.40 3.87 -16.15
C ILE A 239 12.55 3.86 -14.87
N ASP A 240 13.17 3.60 -13.72
CA ASP A 240 12.51 3.60 -12.42
C ASP A 240 12.02 4.98 -11.97
N ASP A 241 12.64 6.06 -12.48
CA ASP A 241 12.27 7.44 -12.18
C ASP A 241 11.08 7.92 -13.03
N ILE A 242 10.68 7.16 -14.05
CA ILE A 242 9.52 7.49 -14.89
C ILE A 242 8.24 7.19 -14.10
N THR A 243 7.34 8.16 -13.99
CA THR A 243 6.06 7.99 -13.29
C THR A 243 4.87 7.79 -14.23
N SER A 244 4.89 8.43 -15.40
CA SER A 244 3.84 8.30 -16.41
C SER A 244 4.39 8.51 -17.82
N VAL A 245 3.83 7.76 -18.78
CA VAL A 245 4.08 7.95 -20.21
C VAL A 245 2.74 8.06 -20.93
N ALA A 246 2.43 9.28 -21.39
CA ALA A 246 1.30 9.57 -22.25
C ALA A 246 1.82 10.33 -23.49
N ASP A 247 1.37 11.57 -23.71
CA ASP A 247 1.95 12.46 -24.73
C ASP A 247 3.33 13.00 -24.30
N LYS A 248 3.53 13.11 -23.00
CA LYS A 248 4.79 13.50 -22.34
C LYS A 248 5.27 12.38 -21.42
N VAL A 249 6.56 12.36 -21.15
CA VAL A 249 7.21 11.48 -20.17
C VAL A 249 7.35 12.26 -18.88
N VAL A 250 6.70 11.82 -17.82
CA VAL A 250 6.79 12.44 -16.48
C VAL A 250 7.85 11.70 -15.67
N VAL A 251 8.77 12.45 -15.08
CA VAL A 251 9.92 11.94 -14.33
C VAL A 251 9.89 12.47 -12.89
N LYS A 252 10.17 11.60 -11.93
CA LYS A 252 10.37 11.94 -10.53
C LYS A 252 11.74 12.60 -10.36
N GLN A 253 11.76 13.85 -9.88
CA GLN A 253 12.99 14.57 -9.51
C GLN A 253 13.20 14.55 -8.00
#